data_AF-A0A3B8J0H7-F1
#
_entry.id   AF-A0A3B8J0H7-F1
#
_cell.length_a   1.000
_cell.length_b   1.000
_cell.length_c   1.000
_cell.angle_alpha   90.00
_cell.angle_beta   90.00
_cell.angle_gamma   90.00
#
_symmetry.space_group_name_H-M   'P 1'
#
loop_
_entity.id
_entity.type
_entity.pdbx_description
1 polymer ?
#
loop_
_entity_poly.entity_id
_entity_poly.type
_entity_poly.pdbx_seq_one_letter_code
_entity_poly.pdbx_strand_id
1 'polypeptide(L)' 'MKLTEEDKAALTEFRRTLHQYPELSGQETETPKRILQFLAAAPPDEVIQPAGKTGMLAVYDSRKAGPTVVIRGDM' A
#
# COMPACT_ATOMS: atom_id res chain seq x y z
N MET A 1 -11.36 -7.22 15.52
CA MET A 1 -9.93 -7.41 15.86
C MET A 1 -9.30 -6.03 16.03
N LYS A 2 -8.39 -5.85 16.99
CA LYS A 2 -7.66 -4.59 17.20
C LYS A 2 -6.20 -4.78 16.78
N LEU A 3 -5.55 -3.72 16.31
CA LEU A 3 -4.12 -3.72 16.02
C LEU A 3 -3.32 -3.98 17.30
N THR A 4 -2.28 -4.80 17.20
CA THR A 4 -1.30 -5.05 18.26
C THR A 4 -0.33 -3.87 18.41
N GLU A 5 0.45 -3.84 19.49
CA GLU A 5 1.53 -2.84 19.63
C GLU A 5 2.63 -3.03 18.58
N GLU A 6 2.87 -4.27 18.15
CA GLU A 6 3.79 -4.58 17.06
C GLU A 6 3.30 -4.03 15.72
N ASP A 7 2.01 -4.21 15.40
CA ASP A 7 1.41 -3.64 14.18
C ASP A 7 1.54 -2.11 14.17
N LYS A 8 1.27 -1.45 15.31
CA LYS A 8 1.40 0.00 15.44
C LYS A 8 2.85 0.47 15.29
N ALA A 9 3.81 -0.27 15.83
CA ALA A 9 5.22 0.03 15.70
C ALA A 9 5.66 -0.09 14.23
N ALA A 10 5.27 -1.16 13.54
CA ALA A 10 5.55 -1.37 12.11
C ALA A 10 4.94 -0.26 11.24
N LEU A 11 3.68 0.12 11.49
CA LEU A 11 3.02 1.23 10.78
C LEU A 11 3.71 2.58 11.06
N THR A 12 4.15 2.82 12.29
CA THR A 12 4.88 4.05 12.65
C THR A 12 6.21 4.13 11.92
N GLU A 13 6.93 3.02 11.83
CA GLU A 13 8.21 2.96 11.14
C GLU A 13 8.07 3.09 9.63
N PHE A 14 7.04 2.45 9.05
CA PHE A 14 6.71 2.60 7.65
C PHE A 14 6.37 4.07 7.30
N ARG A 15 5.54 4.73 8.12
CA ARG A 15 5.24 6.16 7.97
C ARG A 15 6.51 7.01 8.02
N ARG A 16 7.43 6.75 8.96
CA ARG A 16 8.71 7.47 9.07
C ARG A 16 9.57 7.27 7.83
N THR A 17 9.63 6.05 7.30
CA THR A 17 10.35 5.73 6.07
C THR A 17 9.81 6.54 4.89
N LEU A 18 8.50 6.57 4.68
CA LEU A 18 7.90 7.37 3.61
C LEU A 18 8.18 8.87 3.79
N HIS A 19 8.10 9.39 5.02
CA HIS A 19 8.42 10.80 5.31
C HIS A 19 9.90 11.15 5.10
N GLN A 20 10.81 10.19 5.29
CA GLN A 20 12.24 10.40 5.09
C GLN A 20 12.62 10.42 3.60
N TYR A 21 11.82 9.77 2.74
CA TYR A 21 12.05 9.68 1.30
C TYR A 21 10.86 10.20 0.49
N PRO A 22 10.52 11.50 0.61
CA PRO A 22 9.40 12.07 -0.15
C PRO A 22 9.71 12.15 -1.64
N GLU A 23 8.69 12.04 -2.47
CA GLU A 23 8.76 12.24 -3.92
C GLU A 23 7.78 13.33 -4.37
N LEU A 24 8.05 13.95 -5.53
CA LEU A 24 7.18 15.00 -6.08
C LEU A 24 5.97 14.40 -6.79
N SER A 25 4.87 15.15 -6.80
CA SER A 25 3.62 14.74 -7.45
C SER A 25 3.83 14.35 -8.92
N GLY A 26 3.40 13.14 -9.29
CA GLY A 26 3.52 12.58 -10.63
C GLY A 26 4.95 12.20 -11.02
N GLN A 27 5.87 12.14 -10.06
CA GLN A 27 7.26 11.68 -10.21
C GLN A 27 7.61 10.61 -9.16
N GLU A 28 6.61 10.02 -8.52
CA GLU A 28 6.77 8.96 -7.53
C GLU A 28 7.17 7.65 -8.24
N THR A 29 8.41 7.23 -8.04
CA THR A 29 8.97 6.02 -8.63
C THR A 29 9.30 4.98 -7.56
N GLU A 30 9.70 5.42 -6.38
CA GLU A 30 10.15 4.55 -5.29
C GLU A 30 9.07 4.37 -4.20
N THR A 31 8.18 5.34 -4.01
CA THR A 31 7.07 5.30 -3.05
C THR A 31 6.13 4.10 -3.28
N PRO A 32 5.59 3.84 -4.49
CA PRO A 32 4.79 2.64 -4.71
C PRO A 32 5.57 1.34 -4.52
N LYS A 33 6.89 1.33 -4.79
CA LYS A 33 7.74 0.15 -4.52
C LYS A 33 7.86 -0.12 -3.01
N ARG A 34 8.05 0.92 -2.20
CA ARG A 34 8.08 0.80 -0.73
C ARG A 34 6.74 0.31 -0.16
N ILE A 35 5.62 0.77 -0.72
CA ILE A 35 4.29 0.28 -0.35
C ILE A 35 4.15 -1.22 -0.67
N LEU A 36 4.52 -1.64 -1.88
CA LEU A 36 4.49 -3.07 -2.25
C LEU A 36 5.40 -3.92 -1.36
N GLN A 37 6.59 -3.42 -1.03
CA GLN A 37 7.50 -4.11 -0.14
C GLN A 37 6.93 -4.24 1.28
N PHE A 38 6.26 -3.20 1.78
CA PHE A 38 5.57 -3.26 3.07
C PHE A 38 4.41 -4.27 3.05
N LEU A 39 3.64 -4.32 1.96
CA LEU A 39 2.55 -5.29 1.77
C LEU A 39 3.03 -6.73 1.60
N ALA A 40 4.33 -7.00 1.40
CA ALA A 40 4.83 -8.36 1.19
C ALA A 40 4.58 -9.30 2.40
N ALA A 41 4.37 -8.76 3.60
CA ALA A 41 3.95 -9.54 4.78
C ALA A 41 2.52 -10.08 4.68
N ALA A 42 1.68 -9.45 3.83
CA ALA A 42 0.31 -9.84 3.52
C ALA A 42 0.06 -9.58 2.02
N PRO A 43 0.63 -10.41 1.13
CA PRO A 43 0.72 -10.10 -0.28
C PRO A 43 -0.68 -10.02 -0.92
N PRO A 44 -0.93 -9.02 -1.77
CA PRO A 44 -2.17 -8.96 -2.56
C PRO A 44 -2.22 -10.10 -3.59
N ASP A 45 -3.44 -10.49 -3.99
CA ASP A 45 -3.66 -11.49 -5.04
C ASP A 45 -3.29 -10.93 -6.44
N GLU A 46 -3.49 -9.63 -6.64
CA GLU A 46 -3.12 -8.93 -7.87
C GLU A 46 -2.58 -7.52 -7.56
N VAL A 47 -1.58 -7.09 -8.33
CA VAL A 47 -1.03 -5.74 -8.30
C VAL A 47 -1.15 -5.13 -9.68
N ILE A 48 -1.81 -3.97 -9.77
CA ILE A 48 -1.89 -3.18 -10.99
C ILE A 48 -0.98 -1.95 -10.80
N GLN A 49 0.15 -1.94 -11.50
CA GLN A 49 1.10 -0.83 -11.50
C GLN A 49 1.75 -0.66 -12.89
N PRO A 50 1.75 0.56 -13.46
CA PRO A 50 1.14 1.76 -12.91
C PRO A 50 -0.38 1.77 -13.10
N ALA A 51 -1.11 2.20 -12.06
CA ALA A 51 -2.48 2.67 -12.18
C ALA A 51 -2.44 4.19 -12.41
N GLY A 52 -2.61 4.63 -13.66
CA GLY A 52 -2.34 6.01 -14.06
C GLY A 52 -0.85 6.23 -14.33
N LYS A 53 -0.26 7.33 -13.84
CA LYS A 53 1.16 7.65 -14.07
C LYS A 53 2.09 6.95 -13.08
N THR A 54 1.81 7.09 -11.79
CA THR A 54 2.64 6.62 -10.68
C THR A 54 1.84 5.87 -9.61
N GLY A 55 0.52 5.83 -9.76
CA GLY A 55 -0.38 5.13 -8.84
C GLY A 55 -0.24 3.61 -8.92
N MET A 56 -0.85 2.93 -7.95
CA MET A 56 -0.95 1.48 -7.90
C MET A 56 -2.29 1.04 -7.32
N LEU A 57 -2.75 -0.16 -7.66
CA LEU A 57 -3.85 -0.85 -6.99
C LEU A 57 -3.34 -2.20 -6.47
N ALA A 58 -3.65 -2.50 -5.21
CA ALA A 58 -3.44 -3.82 -4.61
C ALA A 58 -4.82 -4.46 -4.39
N VAL A 59 -5.06 -5.61 -5.00
CA VAL A 59 -6.34 -6.31 -4.98
C VAL A 59 -6.24 -7.54 -4.09
N TYR A 60 -7.21 -7.70 -3.19
CA TYR A 60 -7.37 -8.87 -2.33
C TYR A 60 -8.73 -9.50 -2.65
N ASP A 61 -8.73 -10.70 -3.22
CA ASP A 61 -9.93 -11.42 -3.62
C ASP A 61 -10.22 -12.59 -2.68
N SER A 62 -11.34 -12.49 -1.96
CA SER A 62 -11.81 -13.57 -1.09
C SER A 62 -12.29 -14.82 -1.83
N ARG A 63 -12.44 -14.75 -3.17
CA ARG A 63 -12.99 -15.78 -4.07
C ARG A 63 -14.43 -16.16 -3.75
N LYS A 64 -15.14 -15.28 -3.06
CA LYS A 64 -16.56 -15.43 -2.68
C LYS A 64 -17.36 -14.32 -3.35
N ALA A 65 -18.55 -14.68 -3.84
CA ALA A 65 -19.47 -13.69 -4.40
C ALA A 65 -19.83 -12.63 -3.34
N GLY A 66 -19.78 -11.36 -3.73
CA GLY A 66 -20.04 -10.24 -2.82
C GLY A 66 -19.69 -8.90 -3.46
N PRO A 67 -19.95 -7.78 -2.75
CA PRO A 67 -19.60 -6.45 -3.21
C PRO A 67 -18.08 -6.21 -3.15
N THR A 68 -17.59 -5.35 -4.04
CA THR A 68 -16.21 -4.84 -4.02
C THR A 68 -16.12 -3.56 -3.22
N VAL A 69 -15.13 -3.45 -2.32
CA VAL A 69 -14.85 -2.24 -1.54
C VAL A 69 -13.49 -1.68 -1.95
N VAL A 70 -13.43 -0.37 -2.20
CA VAL A 70 -12.18 0.34 -2.52
C VAL A 70 -11.79 1.24 -1.34
N ILE A 71 -10.57 1.06 -0.85
CA ILE A 71 -9.93 1.96 0.12
C ILE A 71 -8.88 2.76 -0.64
N ARG A 72 -8.99 4.09 -0.64
CA ARG A 72 -8.09 4.98 -1.38
C ARG A 72 -7.25 5.82 -0.42
N GLY A 73 -5.94 5.81 -0.66
CA GLY A 73 -4.98 6.75 -0.08
C GLY A 73 -4.20 7.48 -1.17
N ASP A 74 -3.67 8.65 -0.83
CA ASP A 74 -2.68 9.41 -1.60
C ASP A 74 -1.25 9.11 -1.11
N MET A 75 -0.27 9.40 -1.96
CA MET A 75 1.16 9.14 -1.78
C MET A 75 1.94 10.44 -1.88
#